data_AF-A0A928GSQ4-F1
#
_entry.id   AF-A0A928GSQ4-F1
#
_cell.length_a   1.000
_cell.length_b   1.000
_cell.length_c   1.000
_cell.angle_alpha   90.00
_cell.angle_beta   90.00
_cell.angle_gamma   90.00
#
_symmetry.space_group_name_H-M   'P 1'
#
loop_
_entity.id
_entity.type
_entity.pdbx_description
1 polymer ?
#
loop_
_entity_poly.entity_id
_entity_poly.type
_entity_poly.pdbx_seq_one_letter_code
_entity_poly.pdbx_strand_id
1 'polypeptide(L)'
;MTLEQLARQGRRTASMTTAATITSKTSQIRKESIKQAFCDFDSVRYRYEYVDTVDGVNYYDDSGASSNEAAWFSFDNLRQDVIWITYSDNVDADDLMPQVRKYVKAIVCIGKNAEKFHYLFDDVVGGKIYKCSNITEAVKLSHSLAKDCNNVMFTPSVKVRDNFSSYSERGDYFKQCVQSLK
;
A
#
# COMPACT_ATOMS: atom_id res chain seq x y z
N MET A 1 54.18 -20.87 -40.43
CA MET A 1 52.95 -20.13 -40.10
C MET A 1 52.91 -18.90 -40.99
N THR A 2 51.95 -18.77 -41.90
CA THR A 2 51.93 -17.65 -42.87
C THR A 2 51.41 -16.36 -42.22
N LEU A 3 51.84 -15.20 -42.71
CA LEU A 3 51.43 -13.88 -42.20
C LEU A 3 49.90 -13.72 -42.18
N GLU A 4 49.21 -14.32 -43.15
CA GLU A 4 47.74 -14.35 -43.22
C GLU A 4 47.09 -15.15 -42.09
N GLN A 5 47.71 -16.26 -41.65
CA GLN A 5 47.20 -17.08 -40.53
C GLN A 5 47.31 -16.31 -39.21
N LEU A 6 48.41 -15.58 -39.00
CA LEU A 6 48.63 -14.73 -37.83
C LEU A 6 47.66 -13.55 -37.79
N ALA A 7 47.42 -12.89 -38.93
CA ALA A 7 46.45 -11.79 -39.04
C ALA A 7 45.00 -12.24 -38.84
N ARG A 8 44.65 -13.48 -39.25
CA ARG A 8 43.32 -14.07 -39.04
C ARG A 8 43.13 -14.50 -37.59
N GLN A 9 44.18 -14.97 -36.92
CA GLN A 9 44.17 -15.32 -35.50
C GLN A 9 44.04 -14.05 -34.64
N GLY A 10 44.80 -12.99 -34.93
CA GLY A 10 44.70 -11.69 -34.25
C GLY A 10 43.33 -11.04 -34.40
N ARG A 11 42.72 -11.07 -35.60
CA ARG A 11 41.36 -10.57 -35.82
C ARG A 11 40.30 -11.34 -35.03
N ARG A 12 40.39 -12.68 -34.98
CA ARG A 12 39.46 -13.50 -34.19
C ARG A 12 39.60 -13.25 -32.69
N THR A 13 40.83 -13.19 -32.18
CA THR A 13 41.07 -12.88 -30.77
C THR A 13 40.55 -11.49 -30.41
N ALA A 14 40.82 -10.48 -31.23
CA ALA A 14 40.27 -9.14 -31.01
C ALA A 14 38.74 -9.11 -31.03
N SER A 15 38.09 -9.78 -32.00
CA SER A 15 36.62 -9.88 -32.07
C SER A 15 36.00 -10.67 -30.92
N MET A 16 36.66 -11.73 -30.44
CA MET A 16 36.20 -12.50 -29.27
C MET A 16 36.35 -11.69 -27.98
N THR A 17 37.46 -10.96 -27.82
CA THR A 17 37.68 -10.08 -26.67
C THR A 17 36.68 -8.93 -26.66
N THR A 18 36.41 -8.29 -27.81
CA THR A 18 35.40 -7.22 -27.88
C THR A 18 33.99 -7.75 -27.63
N ALA A 19 33.61 -8.90 -28.21
CA ALA A 19 32.33 -9.55 -27.94
C ALA A 19 32.19 -9.91 -26.45
N ALA A 20 33.22 -10.51 -25.83
CA ALA A 20 33.22 -10.84 -24.41
C ALA A 20 33.13 -9.60 -23.51
N THR A 21 33.77 -8.49 -23.91
CA THR A 21 33.71 -7.21 -23.19
C THR A 21 32.34 -6.55 -23.31
N ILE A 22 31.69 -6.67 -24.48
CA ILE A 22 30.32 -6.18 -24.68
C ILE A 22 29.36 -7.04 -23.86
N THR A 23 29.47 -8.37 -23.92
CA THR A 23 28.62 -9.29 -23.14
C THR A 23 28.80 -9.10 -21.63
N SER A 24 30.03 -8.89 -21.15
CA SER A 24 30.28 -8.62 -19.74
C SER A 24 29.70 -7.28 -19.30
N LYS A 25 29.87 -6.21 -20.11
CA LYS A 25 29.24 -4.91 -19.84
C LYS A 25 27.72 -4.97 -19.90
N THR A 26 27.12 -5.68 -20.85
CA THR A 26 25.65 -5.83 -20.90
C THR A 26 25.12 -6.65 -19.73
N SER A 27 25.83 -7.69 -19.29
CA SER A 27 25.48 -8.49 -18.11
C SER A 27 25.61 -7.66 -16.82
N GLN A 28 26.63 -6.81 -16.75
CA GLN A 28 26.84 -5.87 -15.65
C GLN A 28 25.70 -4.84 -15.62
N ILE A 29 25.44 -4.12 -16.73
CA ILE A 29 24.32 -3.18 -16.86
C ILE A 29 22.99 -3.83 -16.43
N ARG A 30 22.73 -5.08 -16.84
CA ARG A 30 21.53 -5.80 -16.36
C ARG A 30 21.54 -6.02 -14.85
N LYS A 31 22.66 -6.40 -14.24
CA LYS A 31 22.79 -6.56 -12.78
C LYS A 31 22.61 -5.23 -12.05
N GLU A 32 23.19 -4.13 -12.53
CA GLU A 32 22.97 -2.82 -11.93
C GLU A 32 21.54 -2.33 -12.13
N SER A 33 20.93 -2.48 -13.32
CA SER A 33 19.54 -2.12 -13.56
C SER A 33 18.56 -2.96 -12.74
N ILE A 34 18.83 -4.26 -12.57
CA ILE A 34 18.04 -5.13 -11.70
C ILE A 34 18.23 -4.69 -10.24
N LYS A 35 19.46 -4.45 -9.80
CA LYS A 35 19.75 -3.97 -8.43
C LYS A 35 19.09 -2.62 -8.16
N GLN A 36 19.10 -1.72 -9.12
CA GLN A 36 18.47 -0.40 -9.03
C GLN A 36 16.94 -0.53 -9.03
N ALA A 37 16.36 -1.39 -9.87
CA ALA A 37 14.94 -1.74 -9.81
C ALA A 37 14.55 -2.40 -8.47
N PHE A 38 15.45 -3.16 -7.83
CA PHE A 38 15.24 -3.73 -6.50
C PHE A 38 15.48 -2.73 -5.35
N CYS A 39 16.35 -1.74 -5.54
CA CYS A 39 16.54 -0.63 -4.58
C CYS A 39 15.41 0.39 -4.65
N ASP A 40 14.81 0.60 -5.83
CA ASP A 40 13.58 1.37 -6.04
C ASP A 40 12.33 0.58 -5.63
N PHE A 41 12.48 -0.70 -5.26
CA PHE A 41 11.44 -1.53 -4.65
C PHE A 41 11.25 -1.13 -3.19
N ASP A 42 10.80 0.11 -2.99
CA ASP A 42 10.23 0.66 -1.74
C ASP A 42 8.86 0.01 -1.46
N SER A 43 8.81 -1.31 -1.61
CA SER A 43 7.63 -2.18 -1.76
C SER A 43 6.76 -2.29 -0.51
N VAL A 44 7.08 -1.52 0.53
CA VAL A 44 6.39 -1.50 1.82
C VAL A 44 5.71 -0.15 2.05
N ARG A 45 6.10 0.93 1.36
CA ARG A 45 5.42 2.21 1.54
C ARG A 45 4.00 2.15 1.04
N TYR A 46 3.08 2.69 1.84
CA TYR A 46 1.65 2.75 1.55
C TYR A 46 0.97 1.37 1.43
N ARG A 47 1.64 0.29 1.85
CA ARG A 47 1.11 -1.09 1.86
C ARG A 47 1.23 -1.67 3.27
N TYR A 48 0.15 -1.58 4.02
CA TYR A 48 0.12 -1.94 5.45
C TYR A 48 1.33 -1.40 6.23
N GLU A 49 1.68 -0.14 5.98
CA GLU A 49 2.84 0.53 6.54
C GLU A 49 2.52 1.02 7.95
N TYR A 50 3.31 0.64 8.95
CA TYR A 50 3.20 1.24 10.28
C TYR A 50 3.59 2.73 10.22
N VAL A 51 2.72 3.60 10.74
CA VAL A 51 2.90 5.06 10.75
C VAL A 51 3.48 5.53 12.08
N ASP A 52 2.73 5.37 13.17
CA ASP A 52 3.12 5.83 14.50
C ASP A 52 2.21 5.22 15.58
N THR A 53 2.59 5.39 16.85
CA THR A 53 1.73 5.13 18.01
C THR A 53 1.45 6.44 18.74
N VAL A 54 0.18 6.80 18.90
CA VAL A 54 -0.27 7.99 19.63
C VAL A 54 -1.20 7.57 20.75
N ASP A 55 -0.88 7.91 22.00
CA ASP A 55 -1.63 7.53 23.21
C ASP A 55 -1.98 6.04 23.29
N GLY A 56 -1.05 5.18 22.85
CA GLY A 56 -1.23 3.72 22.84
C GLY A 56 -1.99 3.17 21.64
N VAL A 57 -2.40 4.02 20.69
CA VAL A 57 -3.08 3.64 19.44
C VAL A 57 -2.07 3.57 18.30
N ASN A 58 -1.93 2.42 17.68
CA ASN A 58 -1.11 2.17 16.50
C ASN A 58 -1.85 2.54 15.22
N TYR A 59 -1.17 3.23 14.32
CA TYR A 59 -1.70 3.63 13.02
C TYR A 59 -1.00 2.91 11.88
N TYR A 60 -1.79 2.40 10.93
CA TYR A 60 -1.32 1.70 9.74
C TYR A 60 -1.86 2.38 8.48
N ASP A 61 -0.97 2.69 7.54
CA ASP A 61 -1.29 3.26 6.23
C ASP A 61 -1.25 2.18 5.16
N ASP A 62 -2.40 1.94 4.55
CA ASP A 62 -2.57 1.03 3.43
C ASP A 62 -3.25 1.75 2.25
N SER A 63 -2.92 3.04 2.09
CA SER A 63 -3.44 3.90 1.02
C SER A 63 -3.18 3.38 -0.40
N GLY A 64 -2.23 2.46 -0.58
CA GLY A 64 -1.96 1.74 -1.82
C GLY A 64 -3.03 0.69 -2.20
N ALA A 65 -3.86 0.27 -1.25
CA ALA A 65 -5.01 -0.61 -1.51
C ALA A 65 -6.11 0.17 -2.26
N SER A 66 -6.00 0.15 -3.59
CA SER A 66 -6.84 0.90 -4.52
C SER A 66 -7.94 0.05 -5.18
N SER A 67 -8.08 -1.21 -4.76
CA SER A 67 -9.13 -2.12 -5.19
C SER A 67 -9.63 -2.95 -4.01
N ASN A 68 -10.76 -3.61 -4.23
CA ASN A 68 -11.42 -4.43 -3.22
C ASN A 68 -10.58 -5.67 -2.86
N GLU A 69 -9.91 -6.26 -3.84
CA GLU A 69 -8.99 -7.40 -3.66
C GLU A 69 -7.74 -7.01 -2.88
N ALA A 70 -7.25 -5.78 -3.10
CA ALA A 70 -6.12 -5.25 -2.33
C ALA A 70 -6.51 -5.06 -0.86
N ALA A 71 -7.70 -4.53 -0.60
CA ALA A 71 -8.24 -4.41 0.76
C ALA A 71 -8.41 -5.78 1.42
N TRP A 72 -8.95 -6.77 0.69
CA TRP A 72 -9.06 -8.15 1.16
C TRP A 72 -7.71 -8.71 1.62
N PHE A 73 -6.66 -8.53 0.81
CA PHE A 73 -5.31 -8.98 1.14
C PHE A 73 -4.77 -8.31 2.41
N SER A 74 -5.05 -7.02 2.59
CA SER A 74 -4.65 -6.29 3.81
C SER A 74 -5.37 -6.84 5.05
N PHE A 75 -6.67 -7.13 4.96
CA PHE A 75 -7.40 -7.72 6.07
C PHE A 75 -6.98 -9.16 6.39
N ASP A 76 -6.65 -9.98 5.39
CA ASP A 76 -6.21 -11.37 5.60
C ASP A 76 -4.90 -11.44 6.41
N ASN A 77 -4.04 -10.43 6.25
CA ASN A 77 -2.78 -10.30 6.99
C ASN A 77 -2.93 -9.72 8.40
N LEU A 78 -4.13 -9.30 8.80
CA LEU A 78 -4.37 -8.80 10.15
C LEU A 78 -4.19 -9.89 11.19
N ARG A 79 -3.55 -9.51 12.30
CA ARG A 79 -3.37 -10.36 13.48
C ARG A 79 -4.16 -9.89 14.69
N GLN A 80 -4.71 -8.68 14.61
CA GLN A 80 -5.39 -8.01 15.69
C GLN A 80 -6.59 -7.26 15.13
N ASP A 81 -7.51 -6.95 16.03
CA ASP A 81 -8.68 -6.15 15.71
C ASP A 81 -8.27 -4.71 15.34
N VAL A 82 -9.00 -4.10 14.41
CA VAL A 82 -8.74 -2.75 13.88
C VAL A 82 -10.01 -1.90 13.77
N ILE A 83 -9.82 -0.58 13.85
CA ILE A 83 -10.75 0.42 13.34
C ILE A 83 -10.38 0.69 11.88
N TRP A 84 -11.32 0.47 10.98
CA TRP A 84 -11.10 0.60 9.54
C TRP A 84 -11.54 1.97 9.04
N ILE A 85 -10.61 2.77 8.52
CA ILE A 85 -10.89 4.01 7.81
C ILE A 85 -10.94 3.73 6.30
N THR A 86 -12.02 4.12 5.65
CA THR A 86 -12.22 3.90 4.21
C THR A 86 -13.06 4.97 3.54
N TYR A 87 -13.22 4.91 2.22
CA TYR A 87 -14.12 5.79 1.47
C TYR A 87 -15.47 5.11 1.21
N SER A 88 -16.54 5.91 1.17
CA SER A 88 -17.92 5.43 1.06
C SER A 88 -18.32 4.90 -0.33
N ASP A 89 -17.38 4.66 -1.24
CA ASP A 89 -17.66 4.43 -2.66
C ASP A 89 -17.23 3.03 -3.12
N ASN A 90 -18.08 2.35 -3.89
CA ASN A 90 -17.75 1.13 -4.65
C ASN A 90 -17.04 -0.01 -3.88
N VAL A 91 -17.33 -0.16 -2.59
CA VAL A 91 -16.95 -1.40 -1.89
C VAL A 91 -17.92 -2.51 -2.29
N ASP A 92 -17.33 -3.63 -2.73
CA ASP A 92 -18.03 -4.90 -2.90
C ASP A 92 -17.94 -5.67 -1.57
N ALA A 93 -19.05 -5.76 -0.86
CA ALA A 93 -19.02 -6.25 0.52
C ALA A 93 -18.93 -7.76 0.60
N ASP A 94 -19.37 -8.50 -0.42
CA ASP A 94 -19.48 -9.96 -0.35
C ASP A 94 -18.11 -10.61 -0.12
N ASP A 95 -17.06 -10.11 -0.79
CA ASP A 95 -15.70 -10.61 -0.64
C ASP A 95 -15.05 -10.20 0.69
N LEU A 96 -15.39 -9.02 1.21
CA LEU A 96 -14.77 -8.46 2.42
C LEU A 96 -15.49 -8.90 3.70
N MET A 97 -16.75 -9.36 3.60
CA MET A 97 -17.60 -9.70 4.74
C MET A 97 -16.94 -10.61 5.79
N PRO A 98 -16.28 -11.72 5.40
CA PRO A 98 -15.69 -12.63 6.37
C PRO A 98 -14.55 -11.98 7.17
N GLN A 99 -13.80 -11.11 6.50
CA GLN A 99 -12.61 -10.45 7.04
C GLN A 99 -13.00 -9.28 7.93
N VAL A 100 -13.97 -8.49 7.49
CA VAL A 100 -14.58 -7.42 8.30
C VAL A 100 -15.18 -8.00 9.57
N ARG A 101 -15.91 -9.12 9.48
CA ARG A 101 -16.48 -9.79 10.67
C ARG A 101 -15.44 -10.25 11.67
N LYS A 102 -14.28 -10.69 11.18
CA LYS A 102 -13.24 -11.26 12.03
C LYS A 102 -12.42 -10.19 12.74
N TYR A 103 -12.05 -9.12 12.05
CA TYR A 103 -11.03 -8.18 12.52
C TYR A 103 -11.53 -6.74 12.72
N VAL A 104 -12.62 -6.31 12.10
CA VAL A 104 -13.02 -4.90 12.13
C VAL A 104 -14.00 -4.64 13.28
N LYS A 105 -13.65 -3.72 14.19
CA LYS A 105 -14.50 -3.33 15.34
C LYS A 105 -15.38 -2.13 15.09
N ALA A 106 -14.93 -1.23 14.21
CA ALA A 106 -15.66 -0.05 13.80
C ALA A 106 -15.19 0.36 12.40
N ILE A 107 -16.10 0.98 11.64
CA ILE A 107 -15.82 1.51 10.31
C ILE A 107 -16.00 3.02 10.35
N VAL A 108 -15.00 3.75 9.88
CA VAL A 108 -15.04 5.20 9.69
C VAL A 108 -15.01 5.46 8.19
N CYS A 109 -16.17 5.78 7.62
CA CYS A 109 -16.34 6.00 6.20
C CYS A 109 -16.28 7.49 5.84
N ILE A 110 -15.40 7.82 4.90
CA ILE A 110 -15.20 9.16 4.36
C ILE A 110 -16.04 9.29 3.09
N GLY A 111 -16.92 10.28 3.03
CA GLY A 111 -17.70 10.58 1.83
C GLY A 111 -19.20 10.62 2.06
N LYS A 112 -19.96 10.55 0.97
CA LYS A 112 -21.39 10.87 0.99
C LYS A 112 -22.29 9.68 1.32
N ASN A 113 -21.86 8.45 1.03
CA ASN A 113 -22.72 7.26 1.00
C ASN A 113 -22.47 6.31 2.19
N ALA A 114 -22.56 6.83 3.41
CA ALA A 114 -22.46 6.01 4.63
C ALA A 114 -23.62 5.01 4.77
N GLU A 115 -24.79 5.31 4.19
CA GLU A 115 -25.98 4.45 4.25
C GLU A 115 -25.73 3.08 3.63
N LYS A 116 -24.99 3.01 2.51
CA LYS A 116 -24.58 1.74 1.90
C LYS A 116 -23.73 0.90 2.87
N PHE A 117 -22.85 1.53 3.65
CA PHE A 117 -22.02 0.83 4.63
C PHE A 117 -22.85 0.29 5.79
N HIS A 118 -23.83 1.05 6.27
CA HIS A 118 -24.79 0.53 7.24
C HIS A 118 -25.53 -0.69 6.67
N TYR A 119 -26.10 -0.59 5.47
CA TYR A 119 -26.79 -1.73 4.87
C TYR A 119 -25.94 -3.01 4.77
N LEU A 120 -24.62 -2.88 4.56
CA LEU A 120 -23.73 -4.01 4.33
C LEU A 120 -23.07 -4.55 5.61
N PHE A 121 -22.72 -3.69 6.56
CA PHE A 121 -21.83 -4.05 7.67
C PHE A 121 -22.44 -3.83 9.06
N ASP A 122 -23.66 -3.30 9.20
CA ASP A 122 -24.25 -2.98 10.51
C ASP A 122 -24.30 -4.22 11.43
N ASP A 123 -24.79 -5.35 10.90
CA ASP A 123 -24.86 -6.65 11.59
C ASP A 123 -23.47 -7.23 11.95
N VAL A 124 -22.43 -6.76 11.27
CA VAL A 124 -21.08 -7.28 11.40
C VAL A 124 -20.28 -6.53 12.45
N VAL A 125 -20.41 -5.20 12.46
CA VAL A 125 -19.68 -4.33 13.40
C VAL A 125 -20.57 -3.78 14.53
N GLY A 126 -21.81 -4.28 14.65
CA GLY A 126 -22.76 -3.91 15.70
C GLY A 126 -23.15 -2.44 15.66
N GLY A 127 -23.39 -1.90 14.47
CA GLY A 127 -23.78 -0.51 14.26
C GLY A 127 -22.68 0.53 14.46
N LYS A 128 -21.43 0.12 14.71
CA LYS A 128 -20.27 1.02 14.89
C LYS A 128 -19.72 1.52 13.55
N ILE A 129 -20.56 2.20 12.79
CA ILE A 129 -20.23 2.80 11.50
C ILE A 129 -20.43 4.31 11.62
N TYR A 130 -19.39 5.06 11.26
CA TYR A 130 -19.36 6.50 11.42
C TYR A 130 -19.02 7.18 10.10
N LYS A 131 -19.65 8.32 9.84
CA LYS A 131 -19.43 9.12 8.64
C LYS A 131 -18.52 10.30 8.96
N CYS A 132 -17.53 10.52 8.11
CA CYS A 132 -16.64 11.68 8.15
C CYS A 132 -16.58 12.38 6.78
N SER A 133 -16.21 13.66 6.80
CA SER A 133 -16.12 14.50 5.60
C SER A 133 -14.75 14.42 4.94
N ASN A 134 -13.69 14.13 5.70
CA ASN A 134 -12.31 14.08 5.22
C ASN A 134 -11.43 13.18 6.11
N ILE A 135 -10.19 12.92 5.66
CA ILE A 135 -9.22 12.07 6.36
C ILE A 135 -8.86 12.64 7.75
N THR A 136 -8.73 13.97 7.88
CA THR A 136 -8.41 14.60 9.18
C THR A 136 -9.47 14.28 10.23
N GLU A 137 -10.74 14.43 9.87
CA GLU A 137 -11.87 14.11 10.74
C GLU A 137 -11.92 12.61 11.07
N ALA A 138 -11.68 11.75 10.07
CA ALA A 138 -11.66 10.31 10.26
C ALA A 138 -10.56 9.85 11.21
N VAL A 139 -9.37 10.44 11.14
CA VAL A 139 -8.25 10.16 12.04
C VAL A 139 -8.59 10.56 13.48
N LYS A 140 -9.13 11.76 13.68
CA LYS A 140 -9.55 12.25 15.01
C LYS A 140 -10.65 11.39 15.62
N LEU A 141 -11.66 11.03 14.81
CA LEU A 141 -12.74 10.17 15.27
C LEU A 141 -12.21 8.78 15.64
N SER A 142 -11.39 8.17 14.78
CA SER A 142 -10.78 6.86 15.03
C SER A 142 -9.95 6.85 16.31
N HIS A 143 -9.20 7.93 16.57
CA HIS A 143 -8.46 8.10 17.82
C HIS A 143 -9.40 8.08 19.05
N SER A 144 -10.53 8.78 19.00
CA SER A 144 -11.50 8.77 20.11
C SER A 144 -12.19 7.42 20.32
N LEU A 145 -12.33 6.62 19.25
CA LEU A 145 -12.96 5.29 19.26
C LEU A 145 -12.00 4.19 19.70
N ALA A 146 -10.69 4.43 19.66
CA ALA A 146 -9.64 3.43 19.88
C ALA A 146 -9.50 2.93 21.33
N LYS A 147 -10.41 3.31 22.26
CA LYS A 147 -10.37 2.89 23.67
C LYS A 147 -10.34 1.38 23.88
N ASP A 148 -11.05 0.62 23.05
CA ASP A 148 -11.15 -0.84 23.13
C ASP A 148 -10.35 -1.54 22.02
N CYS A 149 -9.75 -0.78 21.11
CA CYS A 149 -9.04 -1.28 19.94
C CYS A 149 -7.88 -0.34 19.61
N ASN A 150 -6.67 -0.77 19.95
CA ASN A 150 -5.46 0.04 19.83
C ASN A 150 -4.91 0.11 18.40
N ASN A 151 -5.67 -0.27 17.36
CA ASN A 151 -5.17 -0.28 16.00
C ASN A 151 -6.14 0.44 15.06
N VAL A 152 -5.63 1.38 14.28
CA VAL A 152 -6.36 2.12 13.25
C VAL A 152 -5.68 1.86 11.91
N MET A 153 -6.43 1.42 10.91
CA MET A 153 -5.92 1.13 9.58
C MET A 153 -6.66 1.94 8.52
N PHE A 154 -5.90 2.65 7.68
CA PHE A 154 -6.45 3.37 6.54
C PHE A 154 -6.31 2.56 5.25
N THR A 155 -7.42 1.95 4.82
CA THR A 155 -7.51 1.12 3.61
C THR A 155 -8.65 1.67 2.75
N PRO A 156 -8.35 2.58 1.79
CA PRO A 156 -9.35 3.34 1.07
C PRO A 156 -10.19 2.51 0.11
N SER A 157 -9.72 1.33 -0.33
CA SER A 157 -10.42 0.38 -1.23
C SER A 157 -10.89 0.96 -2.58
N VAL A 158 -10.47 2.19 -2.88
CA VAL A 158 -10.88 2.96 -4.05
C VAL A 158 -9.64 3.58 -4.67
N LYS A 159 -9.62 3.61 -6.01
CA LYS A 159 -8.65 4.39 -6.78
C LYS A 159 -8.55 5.82 -6.25
N VAL A 160 -7.39 6.45 -6.43
CA VAL A 160 -7.15 7.82 -5.98
C VAL A 160 -8.27 8.74 -6.48
N ARG A 161 -8.90 9.46 -5.55
CA ARG A 161 -9.95 10.47 -5.72
C ARG A 161 -9.60 11.64 -4.80
N ASP A 162 -10.42 12.70 -4.83
CA ASP A 162 -10.18 14.00 -4.16
C ASP A 162 -9.05 14.81 -4.81
N ASN A 163 -8.58 15.84 -4.13
CA ASN A 163 -7.49 16.72 -4.54
C ASN A 163 -6.10 16.05 -4.48
N PHE A 164 -6.02 14.72 -4.56
CA PHE A 164 -4.78 13.96 -4.51
C PHE A 164 -4.37 13.47 -5.91
N SER A 165 -3.11 13.68 -6.25
CA SER A 165 -2.50 13.28 -7.52
C SER A 165 -2.05 11.81 -7.51
N SER A 166 -1.85 11.22 -6.33
CA SER A 166 -1.38 9.84 -6.18
C SER A 166 -1.82 9.21 -4.85
N TYR A 167 -1.71 7.88 -4.74
CA TYR A 167 -1.95 7.19 -3.47
C TYR A 167 -0.89 7.55 -2.43
N SER A 168 0.34 7.83 -2.86
CA SER A 168 1.43 8.28 -2.00
C SER A 168 1.10 9.62 -1.36
N GLU A 169 0.59 10.58 -2.13
CA GLU A 169 0.18 11.89 -1.60
C GLU A 169 -0.96 11.75 -0.57
N ARG A 170 -1.92 10.85 -0.84
CA ARG A 170 -3.01 10.53 0.09
C ARG A 170 -2.50 9.86 1.37
N GLY A 171 -1.55 8.93 1.25
CA GLY A 171 -0.90 8.26 2.38
C GLY A 171 -0.08 9.24 3.22
N ASP A 172 0.71 10.10 2.57
CA ASP A 172 1.47 11.17 3.24
C ASP A 172 0.54 12.12 3.99
N TYR A 173 -0.61 12.48 3.41
CA TYR A 173 -1.63 13.28 4.09
C TYR A 173 -2.22 12.56 5.31
N PHE A 174 -2.50 11.26 5.21
CA PHE A 174 -2.91 10.45 6.35
C PHE A 174 -1.85 10.44 7.47
N LYS A 175 -0.57 10.25 7.12
CA LYS A 175 0.55 10.28 8.08
C LYS A 175 0.66 11.64 8.78
N GLN A 176 0.50 12.74 8.05
CA GLN A 176 0.46 14.09 8.62
C GLN A 176 -0.71 14.26 9.59
N CYS A 177 -1.90 13.75 9.26
CA CYS A 177 -3.06 13.77 10.14
C CYS A 177 -2.79 13.01 11.44
N VAL A 178 -2.16 11.83 11.37
CA VAL A 178 -1.77 11.05 12.56
C VAL A 178 -0.75 11.81 13.41
N GLN A 179 0.27 12.40 12.79
CA GLN A 179 1.27 13.21 13.51
C GLN A 179 0.66 14.42 14.21
N SER A 180 -0.42 14.99 13.67
CA SER A 180 -1.13 16.13 14.27
C SER A 180 -1.96 15.79 15.52
N LEU A 181 -2.04 14.51 15.91
CA LEU A 181 -2.71 14.07 17.14
C LEU A 181 -1.85 14.21 18.39
N LYS A 182 -0.54 14.46 18.24
CA LYS A 182 0.40 14.71 19.34
C LYS A 182 0.27 16.13 19.88
#